data_AF-A0A7S3XZ82-F1
#
_entry.id   AF-A0A7S3XZ82-F1
#
_cell.length_a   1.000
_cell.length_b   1.000
_cell.length_c   1.000
_cell.angle_alpha   90.00
_cell.angle_beta   90.00
_cell.angle_gamma   90.00
#
_symmetry.space_group_name_H-M   'P 1'
#
loop_
_entity.id
_entity.type
_entity.pdbx_description
1 polymer ?
#
loop_
_entity_poly.entity_id
_entity_poly.type
_entity_poly.pdbx_seq_one_letter_code
_entity_poly.pdbx_strand_id
1 'polypeptide(L)'
;GLGGPAAEAGGAEGEEELLENICAHMAEVHVSAAQACEDFRRQEGRHAAVTPASFVELVGLYGDLLGARRAAAECEARKLGQGLGKLRSTKAEVAAMEAQLQVKMASVAAEKANVDALLGEMGRQRSEVERQQALADAEKSRAAAAAVGAGEYLAFLGALGATGRFDLNLHFLSTDEVEGLRSSLEKISSKTNHCRGTCHGDDEFFNEFENTLLLEQEQKRDANQVNGGEQENNNRQIQEACCSTTTCPCRKAIQDIVSKYNAVIPK
;
A
#
# COMPACT_ATOMS: atom_id res chain seq x y z
N GLY A 1 19.76 8.54 29.15
CA GLY A 1 19.38 8.85 30.54
C GLY A 1 19.21 10.34 30.64
N LEU A 2 17.98 10.82 30.78
CA LEU A 2 17.70 12.23 31.03
C LEU A 2 17.09 12.29 32.43
N GLY A 3 17.84 12.89 33.34
CA GLY A 3 17.51 13.01 34.75
C GLY A 3 16.21 13.80 34.93
N GLY A 4 15.33 13.28 35.78
CA GLY A 4 14.15 13.99 36.23
C GLY A 4 14.53 15.21 37.08
N PRO A 5 13.69 16.26 37.10
CA PRO A 5 13.95 17.42 37.94
C PRO A 5 13.87 17.02 39.40
N ALA A 6 14.86 17.51 40.14
CA ALA A 6 14.98 17.42 41.57
C ALA A 6 13.68 17.86 42.25
N ALA A 7 13.21 17.06 43.21
CA ALA A 7 12.22 17.47 44.19
C ALA A 7 12.80 18.66 44.97
N GLU A 8 12.23 19.84 44.74
CA GLU A 8 12.60 21.04 45.48
C GLU A 8 12.07 20.98 46.92
N ALA A 9 13.00 21.02 47.87
CA ALA A 9 12.77 20.98 49.31
C ALA A 9 12.30 22.33 49.90
N GLY A 10 11.44 23.07 49.18
CA GLY A 10 10.97 24.41 49.57
C GLY A 10 9.51 24.49 50.04
N GLY A 11 8.79 23.36 50.17
CA GLY A 11 7.34 23.35 50.40
C GLY A 11 6.86 23.27 51.85
N ALA A 12 7.73 22.96 52.81
CA ALA A 12 7.29 22.58 54.16
C ALA A 12 6.73 23.76 54.99
N GLU A 13 7.31 24.95 54.86
CA GLU A 13 6.88 26.13 55.65
C GLU A 13 5.50 26.66 55.22
N GLY A 14 5.18 26.59 53.92
CA GLY A 14 3.87 27.02 53.40
C GLY A 14 2.76 26.01 53.68
N GLU A 15 3.08 24.72 53.81
CA GLU A 15 2.10 23.70 54.20
C GLU A 15 1.70 23.82 55.67
N GLU A 16 2.64 24.17 56.56
CA GLU A 16 2.37 24.33 57.99
C GLU A 16 1.46 25.54 58.28
N GLU A 17 1.73 26.69 57.66
CA GLU A 17 0.87 27.88 57.75
C GLU A 17 -0.55 27.61 57.18
N LEU A 18 -0.64 26.89 56.06
CA LEU A 18 -1.94 26.51 55.49
C LEU A 18 -2.72 25.59 56.43
N LEU A 19 -2.03 24.64 57.07
CA LEU A 19 -2.65 23.71 58.01
C LEU A 19 -3.18 24.45 59.24
N GLU A 20 -2.40 25.38 59.80
CA GLU A 20 -2.82 26.23 60.92
C GLU A 20 -4.06 27.05 60.56
N ASN A 21 -4.08 27.66 59.37
CA ASN A 21 -5.23 28.43 58.88
C ASN A 21 -6.48 27.56 58.71
N ILE A 22 -6.34 26.34 58.19
CA ILE A 22 -7.46 25.38 58.07
C ILE A 22 -7.97 25.01 59.46
N CYS A 23 -7.08 24.69 60.41
CA CYS A 23 -7.45 24.35 61.78
C CYS A 23 -8.18 25.51 62.47
N ALA A 24 -7.69 26.74 62.34
CA ALA A 24 -8.32 27.94 62.90
C ALA A 24 -9.71 28.17 62.31
N HIS A 25 -9.86 28.04 60.98
CA HIS A 25 -11.15 28.19 60.31
C HIS A 25 -12.16 27.12 60.73
N MET A 26 -11.73 25.85 60.84
CA MET A 26 -12.61 24.76 61.28
C MET A 26 -13.12 24.99 62.71
N ALA A 27 -12.28 25.54 63.59
CA ALA A 27 -12.68 25.92 64.94
C ALA A 27 -13.70 27.07 64.93
N GLU A 28 -13.48 28.10 64.12
CA GLU A 28 -14.41 29.23 63.96
C GLU A 28 -15.79 28.77 63.45
N VAL A 29 -15.83 27.91 62.43
CA VAL A 29 -17.07 27.33 61.90
C VAL A 29 -17.82 26.54 62.97
N HIS A 30 -17.11 25.78 63.82
CA HIS A 30 -17.73 25.03 64.90
C HIS A 30 -18.36 25.94 65.96
N VAL A 31 -17.69 27.06 66.30
CA VAL A 31 -18.23 28.08 67.21
C VAL A 31 -19.44 28.79 66.60
N SER A 32 -19.41 29.12 65.31
CA SER A 32 -20.54 29.71 64.60
C SER A 32 -21.74 28.76 64.57
N ALA A 33 -21.53 27.45 64.38
CA ALA A 33 -22.60 26.45 64.47
C ALA A 33 -23.24 26.39 65.86
N ALA A 34 -22.46 26.59 66.93
CA ALA A 34 -23.00 26.68 68.29
C ALA A 34 -23.88 27.93 68.48
N GLN A 35 -23.46 29.08 67.95
CA GLN A 35 -24.28 30.31 67.94
C GLN A 35 -25.58 30.12 67.17
N ALA A 36 -25.52 29.47 66.00
CA ALA A 36 -26.70 29.15 65.19
C ALA A 36 -27.68 28.23 65.93
N CYS A 37 -27.20 27.32 66.79
CA CYS A 37 -28.07 26.50 67.64
C CYS A 37 -28.81 27.32 68.70
N GLU A 38 -28.19 28.36 69.25
CA GLU A 38 -28.88 29.27 70.17
C GLU A 38 -29.97 30.07 69.47
N ASP A 39 -29.68 30.57 68.28
CA ASP A 39 -30.66 31.31 67.48
C ASP A 39 -31.81 30.42 67.03
N PHE A 40 -31.51 29.18 66.63
CA PHE A 40 -32.53 28.17 66.30
C PHE A 40 -33.44 27.89 67.51
N ARG A 41 -32.88 27.80 68.71
CA ARG A 41 -33.67 27.66 69.94
C ARG A 41 -34.55 28.87 70.21
N ARG A 42 -34.05 30.09 69.97
CA ARG A 42 -34.83 31.33 70.17
C ARG A 42 -35.99 31.45 69.19
N GLN A 43 -35.81 31.01 67.95
CA GLN A 43 -36.79 31.16 66.88
C GLN A 43 -37.85 30.04 66.90
N GLU A 44 -37.40 28.79 66.96
CA GLU A 44 -38.26 27.61 66.80
C GLU A 44 -38.61 26.94 68.14
N GLY A 45 -37.98 27.36 69.24
CA GLY A 45 -38.17 26.74 70.56
C GLY A 45 -37.56 25.33 70.68
N ARG A 46 -36.93 24.81 69.62
CA ARG A 46 -36.35 23.46 69.57
C ARG A 46 -34.87 23.49 69.92
N HIS A 47 -34.42 22.46 70.63
CA HIS A 47 -33.02 22.32 71.00
C HIS A 47 -32.22 21.55 69.94
N ALA A 48 -31.16 22.19 69.45
CA ALA A 48 -30.04 21.55 68.79
C ALA A 48 -28.77 21.85 69.61
N ALA A 49 -27.83 20.92 69.64
CA ALA A 49 -26.59 21.08 70.41
C ALA A 49 -25.39 20.67 69.56
N VAL A 50 -24.33 21.44 69.68
CA VAL A 50 -23.03 21.14 69.10
C VAL A 50 -22.15 20.57 70.22
N THR A 51 -21.47 19.46 69.95
CA THR A 51 -20.64 18.77 70.94
C THR A 51 -19.23 18.55 70.41
N PRO A 52 -18.23 18.35 71.28
CA PRO A 52 -16.88 18.00 70.83
C PRO A 52 -16.85 16.72 69.97
N ALA A 53 -17.79 15.79 70.18
CA ALA A 53 -17.93 14.60 69.33
C ALA A 53 -18.31 14.97 67.89
N SER A 54 -19.27 15.90 67.70
CA SER A 54 -19.65 16.36 66.37
C SER A 54 -18.54 17.18 65.68
N PHE A 55 -17.61 17.77 66.45
CA PHE A 55 -16.40 18.39 65.88
C PHE A 55 -15.45 17.36 65.29
N VAL A 56 -15.20 16.25 66.02
CA VAL A 56 -14.32 15.18 65.53
C VAL A 56 -14.89 14.53 64.27
N GLU A 57 -16.22 14.35 64.22
CA GLU A 57 -16.91 13.87 63.02
C GLU A 57 -16.77 14.84 61.83
N LEU A 58 -16.87 16.16 62.08
CA LEU A 58 -16.65 17.18 61.05
C LEU A 58 -15.24 17.11 60.45
N VAL A 59 -14.21 16.96 61.30
CA VAL A 59 -12.81 16.86 60.86
C VAL A 59 -12.60 15.58 60.05
N GLY A 60 -13.15 14.44 60.50
CA GLY A 60 -13.10 13.18 59.76
C GLY A 60 -13.77 13.28 58.39
N LEU A 61 -15.00 13.81 58.35
CA LEU A 61 -15.75 14.03 57.11
C LEU A 61 -14.99 14.94 56.14
N TYR A 62 -14.37 16.01 56.64
CA TYR A 62 -13.56 16.90 55.80
C TYR A 62 -12.37 16.16 55.19
N GLY A 63 -11.67 15.33 55.97
CA GLY A 63 -10.57 14.50 55.48
C GLY A 63 -10.99 13.56 54.34
N ASP A 64 -12.11 12.86 54.53
CA ASP A 64 -12.67 11.96 53.52
C ASP A 64 -13.06 12.70 52.24
N LEU A 65 -13.74 13.84 52.38
CA LEU A 65 -14.18 14.66 51.24
C LEU A 65 -12.98 15.24 50.48
N LEU A 66 -11.97 15.71 51.20
CA LEU A 66 -10.74 16.23 50.62
C LEU A 66 -9.99 15.14 49.84
N GLY A 67 -9.87 13.94 50.43
CA GLY A 67 -9.28 12.78 49.76
C GLY A 67 -10.01 12.43 48.47
N ALA A 68 -11.35 12.36 48.51
CA ALA A 68 -12.16 12.08 47.33
C ALA A 68 -12.01 13.16 46.25
N ARG A 69 -11.98 14.44 46.63
CA ARG A 69 -11.80 15.57 45.70
C ARG A 69 -10.41 15.59 45.07
N ARG A 70 -9.36 15.32 45.85
CA ARG A 70 -7.99 15.20 45.34
C ARG A 70 -7.86 14.05 44.34
N ALA A 71 -8.38 12.86 44.68
CA ALA A 71 -8.36 11.71 43.79
C ALA A 71 -9.12 11.99 42.47
N ALA A 72 -10.26 12.68 42.53
CA ALA A 72 -10.98 13.09 41.33
C ALA A 72 -10.17 14.08 40.48
N ALA A 73 -9.54 15.08 41.10
CA ALA A 73 -8.71 16.06 40.42
C ALA A 73 -7.47 15.41 39.76
N GLU A 74 -6.79 14.51 40.46
CA GLU A 74 -5.67 13.73 39.93
C GLU A 74 -6.08 12.84 38.76
N CYS A 75 -7.28 12.23 38.84
CA CYS A 75 -7.81 11.43 37.74
C CYS A 75 -8.03 12.29 36.49
N GLU A 76 -8.63 13.47 36.62
CA GLU A 76 -8.82 14.41 35.51
C GLU A 76 -7.49 14.96 34.97
N ALA A 77 -6.57 15.34 35.85
CA ALA A 77 -5.23 15.77 35.46
C ALA A 77 -4.50 14.68 34.65
N ARG A 78 -4.59 13.42 35.09
CA ARG A 78 -4.02 12.27 34.38
C ARG A 78 -4.68 12.06 33.01
N LYS A 79 -6.02 12.13 32.92
CA LYS A 79 -6.73 12.02 31.64
C LYS A 79 -6.29 13.11 30.66
N LEU A 80 -6.21 14.36 31.12
CA LEU A 80 -5.73 15.48 30.31
C LEU A 80 -4.26 15.29 29.89
N GLY A 81 -3.40 14.83 30.79
CA GLY A 81 -2.01 14.51 30.48
C GLY A 81 -1.88 13.43 29.41
N GLN A 82 -2.67 12.36 29.49
CA GLN A 82 -2.73 11.31 28.47
C GLN A 82 -3.25 11.85 27.13
N GLY A 83 -4.30 12.67 27.16
CA GLY A 83 -4.86 13.31 25.97
C GLY A 83 -3.84 14.20 25.26
N LEU A 84 -3.12 15.05 26.02
CA LEU A 84 -2.06 15.89 25.48
C LEU A 84 -0.90 15.08 24.92
N GLY A 85 -0.53 13.97 25.57
CA GLY A 85 0.48 13.04 25.06
C GLY A 85 0.11 12.49 23.68
N LYS A 86 -1.15 12.02 23.52
CA LYS A 86 -1.67 11.55 22.24
C LYS A 86 -1.64 12.65 21.18
N LEU A 87 -2.12 13.85 21.49
CA LEU A 87 -2.11 14.98 20.54
C LEU A 87 -0.70 15.37 20.08
N ARG A 88 0.30 15.27 20.97
CA ARG A 88 1.70 15.50 20.59
C ARG A 88 2.23 14.40 19.66
N SER A 89 1.91 13.14 19.95
CA SER A 89 2.28 12.00 19.08
C SER A 89 1.66 12.12 17.71
N THR A 90 0.34 12.35 17.63
CA THR A 90 -0.36 12.47 16.35
C THR A 90 0.14 13.65 15.54
N LYS A 91 0.48 14.78 16.18
CA LYS A 91 1.11 15.91 15.49
C LYS A 91 2.46 15.52 14.87
N ALA A 92 3.28 14.76 15.59
CA ALA A 92 4.57 14.29 15.07
C ALA A 92 4.38 13.28 13.91
N GLU A 93 3.42 12.36 14.04
CA GLU A 93 3.07 11.37 13.00
C GLU A 93 2.56 12.05 11.72
N VAL A 94 1.70 13.08 11.85
CA VAL A 94 1.21 13.87 10.71
C VAL A 94 2.37 14.59 10.02
N ALA A 95 3.26 15.24 10.77
CA ALA A 95 4.42 15.90 10.18
C ALA A 95 5.35 14.92 9.43
N ALA A 96 5.54 13.71 9.96
CA ALA A 96 6.30 12.67 9.27
C ALA A 96 5.59 12.19 8.00
N MET A 97 4.26 12.03 8.03
CA MET A 97 3.46 11.64 6.88
C MET A 97 3.48 12.71 5.78
N GLU A 98 3.42 13.98 6.14
CA GLU A 98 3.53 15.11 5.20
C GLU A 98 4.89 15.10 4.49
N ALA A 99 5.99 14.85 5.21
CA ALA A 99 7.31 14.72 4.62
C ALA A 99 7.40 13.53 3.64
N GLN A 100 6.85 12.36 4.03
CA GLN A 100 6.80 11.19 3.14
C GLN A 100 5.96 11.45 1.89
N LEU A 101 4.86 12.19 2.02
CA LEU A 101 4.00 12.54 0.90
C LEU A 101 4.75 13.39 -0.13
N GLN A 102 5.51 14.38 0.30
CA GLN A 102 6.31 15.22 -0.60
C GLN A 102 7.34 14.40 -1.38
N VAL A 103 8.03 13.46 -0.72
CA VAL A 103 8.98 12.55 -1.39
C VAL A 103 8.28 11.67 -2.42
N LYS A 104 7.13 11.08 -2.07
CA LYS A 104 6.35 10.24 -2.98
C LYS A 104 5.83 11.04 -4.18
N MET A 105 5.38 12.28 -3.98
CA MET A 105 4.92 13.14 -5.07
C MET A 105 6.05 13.44 -6.07
N ALA A 106 7.28 13.68 -5.59
CA ALA A 106 8.42 13.88 -6.46
C ALA A 106 8.78 12.62 -7.27
N SER A 107 8.78 11.45 -6.63
CA SER A 107 9.01 10.17 -7.31
C SER A 107 7.93 9.88 -8.37
N VAL A 108 6.65 10.06 -8.04
CA VAL A 108 5.55 9.89 -9.01
C VAL A 108 5.68 10.84 -10.19
N ALA A 109 6.09 12.09 -9.97
CA ALA A 109 6.32 13.03 -11.06
C ALA A 109 7.47 12.59 -11.98
N ALA A 110 8.56 12.07 -11.41
CA ALA A 110 9.69 11.55 -12.18
C ALA A 110 9.29 10.31 -13.01
N GLU A 111 8.60 9.35 -12.40
CA GLU A 111 8.14 8.15 -13.10
C GLU A 111 7.11 8.48 -14.19
N LYS A 112 6.23 9.44 -13.94
CA LYS A 112 5.30 9.92 -14.96
C LYS A 112 6.05 10.50 -16.17
N ALA A 113 7.08 11.32 -15.93
CA ALA A 113 7.90 11.86 -17.01
C ALA A 113 8.63 10.77 -17.81
N ASN A 114 9.13 9.72 -17.14
CA ASN A 114 9.73 8.56 -17.81
C ASN A 114 8.72 7.80 -18.68
N VAL A 115 7.52 7.55 -18.14
CA VAL A 115 6.43 6.88 -18.88
C VAL A 115 6.00 7.71 -20.08
N ASP A 116 5.83 9.03 -19.91
CA ASP A 116 5.47 9.93 -21.00
C ASP A 116 6.53 9.94 -22.12
N ALA A 117 7.82 9.88 -21.76
CA ALA A 117 8.92 9.75 -22.73
C ALA A 117 8.88 8.41 -23.48
N LEU A 118 8.65 7.30 -22.78
CA LEU A 118 8.52 5.96 -23.38
C LEU A 118 7.31 5.88 -24.32
N LEU A 119 6.16 6.46 -23.93
CA LEU A 119 4.98 6.56 -24.79
C LEU A 119 5.26 7.36 -26.06
N GLY A 120 6.04 8.44 -25.96
CA GLY A 120 6.48 9.23 -27.12
C GLY A 120 7.31 8.40 -28.11
N GLU A 121 8.30 7.66 -27.61
CA GLU A 121 9.16 6.82 -28.47
C GLU A 121 8.38 5.64 -29.07
N MET A 122 7.53 4.98 -28.29
CA MET A 122 6.64 3.93 -28.82
C MET A 122 5.70 4.45 -29.91
N GLY A 123 5.17 5.68 -29.76
CA GLY A 123 4.37 6.33 -30.79
C GLY A 123 5.16 6.53 -32.09
N ARG A 124 6.42 6.98 -31.99
CA ARG A 124 7.31 7.16 -33.14
C ARG A 124 7.65 5.82 -33.82
N GLN A 125 8.03 4.82 -33.04
CA GLN A 125 8.33 3.48 -33.54
C GLN A 125 7.13 2.85 -34.24
N ARG A 126 5.93 2.97 -33.66
CA ARG A 126 4.71 2.48 -34.26
C ARG A 126 4.43 3.14 -35.61
N SER A 127 4.58 4.46 -35.71
CA SER A 127 4.40 5.18 -36.97
C SER A 127 5.39 4.74 -38.05
N GLU A 128 6.64 4.48 -37.68
CA GLU A 128 7.66 3.97 -38.60
C GLU A 128 7.37 2.52 -39.04
N VAL A 129 6.94 1.66 -38.12
CA VAL A 129 6.51 0.29 -38.44
C VAL A 129 5.32 0.30 -39.38
N GLU A 130 4.31 1.15 -39.14
CA GLU A 130 3.15 1.31 -40.02
C GLU A 130 3.56 1.77 -41.44
N ARG A 131 4.53 2.70 -41.53
CA ARG A 131 5.10 3.15 -42.82
C ARG A 131 5.83 2.01 -43.55
N GLN A 132 6.68 1.27 -42.84
CA GLN A 132 7.41 0.14 -43.42
C GLN A 132 6.47 -1.00 -43.84
N GLN A 133 5.43 -1.26 -43.05
CA GLN A 133 4.41 -2.25 -43.36
C GLN A 133 3.66 -1.87 -44.64
N ALA A 134 3.25 -0.61 -44.80
CA ALA A 134 2.60 -0.13 -46.01
C ALA A 134 3.50 -0.30 -47.26
N LEU A 135 4.81 -0.06 -47.13
CA LEU A 135 5.77 -0.30 -48.22
C LEU A 135 5.93 -1.79 -48.53
N ALA A 136 6.05 -2.63 -47.51
CA ALA A 136 6.16 -4.08 -47.66
C ALA A 136 4.91 -4.66 -48.34
N ASP A 137 3.72 -4.17 -47.99
CA ASP A 137 2.46 -4.63 -48.58
C ASP A 137 2.30 -4.14 -50.03
N ALA A 138 2.80 -2.95 -50.37
CA ALA A 138 2.89 -2.49 -51.75
C ALA A 138 3.82 -3.37 -52.61
N GLU A 139 5.00 -3.71 -52.10
CA GLU A 139 5.95 -4.57 -52.82
C GLU A 139 5.42 -6.01 -52.94
N LYS A 140 4.78 -6.55 -51.89
CA LYS A 140 4.08 -7.84 -51.97
C LYS A 140 3.02 -7.85 -53.06
N SER A 141 2.22 -6.79 -53.17
CA SER A 141 1.21 -6.66 -54.24
C SER A 141 1.86 -6.63 -55.63
N ARG A 142 2.97 -5.91 -55.79
CA ARG A 142 3.73 -5.86 -57.05
C ARG A 142 4.34 -7.22 -57.41
N ALA A 143 4.95 -7.90 -56.45
CA ALA A 143 5.51 -9.25 -56.63
C ALA A 143 4.41 -10.26 -56.97
N ALA A 144 3.24 -10.18 -56.32
CA ALA A 144 2.08 -11.01 -56.64
C ALA A 144 1.59 -10.76 -58.08
N ALA A 145 1.49 -9.50 -58.52
CA ALA A 145 1.13 -9.17 -59.89
C ALA A 145 2.14 -9.70 -60.92
N ALA A 146 3.45 -9.59 -60.62
CA ALA A 146 4.50 -10.16 -61.46
C ALA A 146 4.44 -11.69 -61.52
N ALA A 147 4.13 -12.36 -60.41
CA ALA A 147 3.94 -13.80 -60.36
C ALA A 147 2.71 -14.26 -61.16
N VAL A 148 1.59 -13.51 -61.11
CA VAL A 148 0.41 -13.76 -61.96
C VAL A 148 0.79 -13.61 -63.44
N GLY A 149 1.50 -12.54 -63.82
CA GLY A 149 1.95 -12.34 -65.20
C GLY A 149 2.92 -13.43 -65.69
N ALA A 150 3.83 -13.90 -64.83
CA ALA A 150 4.69 -15.04 -65.13
C ALA A 150 3.88 -16.34 -65.31
N GLY A 151 2.84 -16.54 -64.48
CA GLY A 151 1.91 -17.65 -64.60
C GLY A 151 1.08 -17.62 -65.89
N GLU A 152 0.60 -16.44 -66.30
CA GLU A 152 -0.12 -16.26 -67.57
C GLU A 152 0.80 -16.54 -68.78
N TYR A 153 2.05 -16.08 -68.75
CA TYR A 153 3.02 -16.37 -69.81
C TYR A 153 3.35 -17.86 -69.91
N LEU A 154 3.52 -18.54 -68.76
CA LEU A 154 3.69 -20.00 -68.70
C LEU A 154 2.45 -20.75 -69.21
N ALA A 155 1.24 -20.29 -68.87
CA ALA A 155 0.00 -20.87 -69.38
C ALA A 155 -0.16 -20.69 -70.90
N PHE A 156 0.24 -19.52 -71.44
CA PHE A 156 0.27 -19.25 -72.88
C PHE A 156 1.27 -20.15 -73.62
N LEU A 157 2.47 -20.34 -73.07
CA LEU A 157 3.45 -21.30 -73.60
C LEU A 157 2.93 -22.74 -73.55
N GLY A 158 2.23 -23.13 -72.48
CA GLY A 158 1.56 -24.43 -72.38
C GLY A 158 0.47 -24.65 -73.43
N ALA A 159 -0.32 -23.61 -73.74
CA ALA A 159 -1.36 -23.67 -74.78
C ALA A 159 -0.78 -23.74 -76.20
N LEU A 160 0.33 -23.05 -76.47
CA LEU A 160 1.08 -23.19 -77.73
C LEU A 160 1.73 -24.58 -77.86
N GLY A 161 2.14 -25.20 -76.75
CA GLY A 161 2.57 -26.60 -76.73
C GLY A 161 1.47 -27.63 -77.05
N ALA A 162 0.19 -27.28 -76.82
CA ALA A 162 -0.96 -28.16 -77.08
C ALA A 162 -1.50 -28.07 -78.51
N THR A 163 -1.13 -27.04 -79.28
CA THR A 163 -1.40 -26.96 -80.72
C THR A 163 -0.15 -27.42 -81.46
N GLY A 164 -0.03 -28.73 -81.65
CA GLY A 164 1.15 -29.36 -82.23
C GLY A 164 1.55 -28.79 -83.58
N ARG A 165 2.49 -27.85 -83.59
CA ARG A 165 3.49 -27.65 -84.66
C ARG A 165 4.57 -26.66 -84.21
N PHE A 166 5.77 -27.19 -83.98
CA PHE A 166 7.11 -26.64 -84.19
C PHE A 166 8.08 -27.05 -83.06
N ASP A 167 8.83 -28.13 -83.33
CA ASP A 167 10.14 -28.38 -82.72
C ASP A 167 11.08 -27.24 -83.11
N LEU A 168 11.29 -26.27 -82.21
CA LEU A 168 12.47 -25.42 -82.26
C LEU A 168 12.93 -25.14 -80.82
N ASN A 169 13.95 -25.89 -80.41
CA ASN A 169 15.02 -25.53 -79.47
C ASN A 169 14.71 -24.36 -78.49
N LEU A 170 14.18 -24.69 -77.31
CA LEU A 170 14.11 -23.78 -76.17
C LEU A 170 15.17 -24.17 -75.12
N HIS A 171 16.44 -23.98 -75.47
CA HIS A 171 17.54 -23.87 -74.51
C HIS A 171 17.49 -22.47 -73.88
N PHE A 172 16.65 -22.20 -72.89
CA PHE A 172 16.69 -21.02 -71.98
C PHE A 172 15.49 -21.15 -71.02
N LEU A 173 15.60 -21.73 -69.83
CA LEU A 173 16.32 -21.26 -68.64
C LEU A 173 16.87 -22.47 -67.88
N SER A 174 18.17 -22.48 -67.61
CA SER A 174 18.85 -23.51 -66.84
C SER A 174 18.27 -23.60 -65.42
N THR A 175 17.77 -24.79 -65.07
CA THR A 175 17.42 -25.23 -63.71
C THR A 175 18.61 -25.24 -62.73
N ASP A 176 19.82 -24.93 -63.21
CA ASP A 176 21.06 -24.96 -62.46
C ASP A 176 21.16 -23.89 -61.36
N GLU A 177 20.56 -22.71 -61.51
CA GLU A 177 20.59 -21.67 -60.46
C GLU A 177 19.64 -21.98 -59.29
N VAL A 178 18.50 -22.62 -59.57
CA VAL A 178 17.52 -23.00 -58.53
C VAL A 178 17.98 -24.26 -57.78
N GLU A 179 18.58 -25.23 -58.48
CA GLU A 179 19.23 -26.38 -57.82
C GLU A 179 20.51 -25.98 -57.07
N GLY A 180 21.26 -25.00 -57.58
CA GLY A 180 22.43 -24.42 -56.90
C GLY A 180 22.07 -23.74 -55.57
N LEU A 181 20.97 -22.98 -55.54
CA LEU A 181 20.44 -22.37 -54.32
C LEU A 181 19.92 -23.43 -53.33
N ARG A 182 19.24 -24.48 -53.81
CA ARG A 182 18.74 -25.57 -52.96
C ARG A 182 19.88 -26.41 -52.36
N SER A 183 20.90 -26.71 -53.16
CA SER A 183 22.14 -27.37 -52.69
C SER A 183 22.89 -26.52 -51.67
N SER A 184 22.94 -25.20 -51.89
CA SER A 184 23.55 -24.26 -50.94
C SER A 184 22.75 -24.17 -49.64
N LEU A 185 21.41 -24.18 -49.70
CA LEU A 185 20.54 -24.18 -48.53
C LEU A 185 20.62 -25.48 -47.72
N GLU A 186 20.74 -26.64 -48.38
CA GLU A 186 21.00 -27.92 -47.71
C GLU A 186 22.39 -27.96 -47.07
N LYS A 187 23.41 -27.39 -47.72
CA LYS A 187 24.77 -27.24 -47.13
C LYS A 187 24.80 -26.26 -45.96
N ILE A 188 23.99 -25.20 -45.99
CA ILE A 188 23.81 -24.27 -44.87
C ILE A 188 23.09 -24.98 -43.73
N SER A 189 21.96 -25.64 -43.98
CA SER A 189 21.21 -26.43 -42.98
C SER A 189 22.07 -27.53 -42.35
N SER A 190 22.85 -28.25 -43.16
CA SER A 190 23.81 -29.26 -42.73
C SER A 190 24.92 -28.66 -41.85
N LYS A 191 25.47 -27.49 -42.22
CA LYS A 191 26.47 -26.78 -41.39
C LYS A 191 25.87 -26.20 -40.11
N THR A 192 24.63 -25.72 -40.13
CA THR A 192 23.91 -25.25 -38.94
C THR A 192 23.68 -26.40 -37.96
N ASN A 193 23.32 -27.59 -38.44
CA ASN A 193 23.17 -28.79 -37.61
C ASN A 193 24.51 -29.40 -37.18
N HIS A 194 25.57 -29.27 -37.99
CA HIS A 194 26.93 -29.70 -37.64
C HIS A 194 27.56 -28.79 -36.56
N CYS A 195 27.34 -27.48 -36.63
CA CYS A 195 27.74 -26.52 -35.57
C CYS A 195 26.97 -26.76 -34.27
N ARG A 196 25.72 -27.26 -34.35
CA ARG A 196 24.90 -27.64 -33.19
C ARG A 196 25.38 -28.92 -32.50
N GLY A 197 26.13 -29.79 -33.19
CA GLY A 197 26.51 -31.11 -32.68
C GLY A 197 27.98 -31.30 -32.30
N THR A 198 28.89 -30.39 -32.68
CA THR A 198 30.35 -30.59 -32.49
C THR A 198 31.08 -29.47 -31.74
N CYS A 199 30.44 -28.31 -31.54
CA CYS A 199 30.95 -27.28 -30.67
C CYS A 199 30.38 -27.50 -29.26
N HIS A 200 31.16 -28.14 -28.37
CA HIS A 200 30.92 -28.00 -26.93
C HIS A 200 31.17 -26.53 -26.56
N GLY A 201 30.07 -25.80 -26.38
CA GLY A 201 29.98 -24.39 -26.02
C GLY A 201 28.51 -24.06 -25.75
N ASP A 202 28.02 -24.64 -24.66
CA ASP A 202 26.84 -24.32 -23.85
C ASP A 202 25.52 -23.99 -24.55
N ASP A 203 24.62 -24.99 -24.56
CA ASP A 203 23.16 -24.85 -24.74
C ASP A 203 22.49 -23.90 -23.71
N GLU A 204 23.27 -23.33 -22.79
CA GLU A 204 22.82 -22.32 -21.83
C GLU A 204 22.50 -20.98 -22.52
N PHE A 205 23.22 -20.52 -23.54
CA PHE A 205 23.03 -19.15 -24.04
C PHE A 205 21.69 -18.91 -24.79
N PHE A 206 21.24 -19.88 -25.60
CA PHE A 206 19.98 -19.74 -26.35
C PHE A 206 18.75 -20.06 -25.49
N ASN A 207 18.86 -21.03 -24.57
CA ASN A 207 17.84 -21.23 -23.54
C ASN A 207 17.79 -20.07 -22.57
N GLU A 208 18.91 -19.42 -22.26
CA GLU A 208 18.96 -18.22 -21.41
C GLU A 208 18.35 -17.03 -22.15
N PHE A 209 18.46 -16.89 -23.47
CA PHE A 209 17.77 -15.80 -24.18
C PHE A 209 16.23 -15.99 -24.24
N GLU A 210 15.74 -17.19 -24.55
CA GLU A 210 14.29 -17.48 -24.54
C GLU A 210 13.73 -17.52 -23.10
N ASN A 211 14.48 -18.06 -22.13
CA ASN A 211 14.10 -18.02 -20.72
C ASN A 211 14.21 -16.62 -20.13
N THR A 212 15.12 -15.74 -20.57
CA THR A 212 15.22 -14.34 -20.09
C THR A 212 14.07 -13.50 -20.64
N LEU A 213 13.66 -13.72 -21.90
CA LEU A 213 12.47 -13.08 -22.46
C LEU A 213 11.17 -13.55 -21.79
N LEU A 214 11.07 -14.84 -21.46
CA LEU A 214 9.95 -15.38 -20.69
C LEU A 214 10.00 -14.90 -19.24
N LEU A 215 11.15 -14.96 -18.56
CA LEU A 215 11.34 -14.48 -17.18
C LEU A 215 11.12 -12.96 -17.06
N GLU A 216 11.46 -12.13 -18.04
CA GLU A 216 11.11 -10.70 -18.01
C GLU A 216 9.61 -10.47 -18.18
N GLN A 217 8.91 -11.32 -18.94
CA GLN A 217 7.45 -11.27 -19.08
C GLN A 217 6.74 -11.84 -17.85
N GLU A 218 7.33 -12.83 -17.16
CA GLU A 218 6.83 -13.36 -15.87
C GLU A 218 7.13 -12.38 -14.72
N GLN A 219 8.34 -11.81 -14.62
CA GLN A 219 8.69 -10.81 -13.62
C GLN A 219 7.86 -9.52 -13.73
N LYS A 220 7.47 -9.11 -14.95
CA LYS A 220 6.52 -7.99 -15.16
C LYS A 220 5.08 -8.35 -14.77
N ARG A 221 4.69 -9.63 -14.85
CA ARG A 221 3.38 -10.14 -14.41
C ARG A 221 3.34 -10.33 -12.89
N ASP A 222 4.45 -10.77 -12.29
CA ASP A 222 4.63 -10.91 -10.84
C ASP A 222 4.79 -9.53 -10.16
N ALA A 223 5.47 -8.55 -10.76
CA ALA A 223 5.53 -7.17 -10.24
C ALA A 223 4.14 -6.50 -10.19
N ASN A 224 3.19 -6.93 -11.02
CA ASN A 224 1.81 -6.48 -10.98
C ASN A 224 0.95 -7.26 -9.95
N GLN A 225 1.43 -8.42 -9.49
CA GLN A 225 0.77 -9.27 -8.49
C GLN A 225 1.33 -9.06 -7.07
N VAL A 226 2.61 -8.70 -6.93
CA VAL A 226 3.30 -8.41 -5.66
C VAL A 226 2.79 -7.10 -5.03
N ASN A 227 2.44 -6.09 -5.84
CA ASN A 227 1.81 -4.85 -5.34
C ASN A 227 0.38 -5.07 -4.79
N GLY A 228 -0.32 -6.14 -5.19
CA GLY A 228 -1.59 -6.55 -4.58
C GLY A 228 -1.39 -7.36 -3.30
N GLY A 229 -0.41 -8.27 -3.30
CA GLY A 229 -0.11 -9.17 -2.18
C GLY A 229 0.46 -8.47 -0.94
N GLU A 230 1.33 -7.47 -1.08
CA GLU A 230 1.88 -6.73 0.07
C GLU A 230 0.83 -5.82 0.73
N GLN A 231 -0.13 -5.32 -0.05
CA GLN A 231 -1.22 -4.49 0.46
C GLN A 231 -2.32 -5.32 1.13
N GLU A 232 -2.58 -6.55 0.65
CA GLU A 232 -3.43 -7.54 1.32
C GLU A 232 -2.78 -8.12 2.59
N ASN A 233 -1.48 -8.40 2.58
CA ASN A 233 -0.77 -8.96 3.74
C ASN A 233 -0.59 -7.91 4.85
N ASN A 234 -0.36 -6.64 4.51
CA ASN A 234 -0.39 -5.53 5.48
C ASN A 234 -1.80 -5.30 6.04
N ASN A 235 -2.85 -5.32 5.20
CA ASN A 235 -4.22 -5.22 5.71
C ASN A 235 -4.60 -6.40 6.61
N ARG A 236 -4.14 -7.61 6.29
CA ARG A 236 -4.34 -8.82 7.11
C ARG A 236 -3.56 -8.78 8.41
N GLN A 237 -2.29 -8.34 8.41
CA GLN A 237 -1.51 -8.12 9.64
C GLN A 237 -2.10 -7.02 10.53
N ILE A 238 -2.63 -5.94 9.96
CA ILE A 238 -3.35 -4.88 10.71
C ILE A 238 -4.66 -5.43 11.28
N GLN A 239 -5.38 -6.29 10.55
CA GLN A 239 -6.59 -6.96 11.04
C GLN A 239 -6.27 -7.97 12.16
N GLU A 240 -5.19 -8.74 12.05
CA GLU A 240 -4.75 -9.73 13.03
C GLU A 240 -4.16 -9.08 14.30
N ALA A 241 -3.48 -7.93 14.17
CA ALA A 241 -2.95 -7.16 15.31
C ALA A 241 -4.05 -6.43 16.13
N CYS A 242 -5.13 -6.00 15.48
CA CYS A 242 -6.27 -5.34 16.15
C CYS A 242 -7.29 -6.32 16.77
N CYS A 243 -7.27 -7.62 16.42
CA CYS A 243 -8.32 -8.59 16.79
C CYS A 243 -7.90 -9.70 17.77
N SER A 244 -6.85 -9.51 18.58
CA SER A 244 -6.39 -10.54 19.54
C SER A 244 -7.28 -10.72 20.79
N THR A 245 -8.26 -9.86 21.02
CA THR A 245 -9.22 -10.00 22.13
C THR A 245 -10.62 -10.34 21.62
N THR A 246 -11.19 -11.43 22.13
CA THR A 246 -12.48 -12.05 21.76
C THR A 246 -13.74 -11.19 21.97
N THR A 247 -13.59 -9.89 22.26
CA THR A 247 -14.66 -8.96 22.63
C THR A 247 -14.79 -7.74 21.71
N CYS A 248 -14.09 -7.66 20.56
CA CYS A 248 -14.27 -6.51 19.65
C CYS A 248 -15.64 -6.53 18.94
N PRO A 249 -16.45 -5.45 19.03
CA PRO A 249 -17.71 -5.29 18.29
C PRO A 249 -17.53 -5.40 16.77
N CYS A 250 -16.35 -5.01 16.28
CA CYS A 250 -15.96 -5.03 14.87
C CYS A 250 -15.91 -6.44 14.28
N ARG A 251 -15.46 -7.44 15.05
CA ARG A 251 -15.33 -8.85 14.60
C ARG A 251 -16.70 -9.53 14.46
N LYS A 252 -17.62 -9.21 15.35
CA LYS A 252 -19.00 -9.73 15.33
C LYS A 252 -19.77 -9.21 14.11
N ALA A 253 -19.62 -7.93 13.78
CA ALA A 253 -20.23 -7.34 12.59
C ALA A 253 -19.74 -8.01 11.29
N ILE A 254 -18.46 -8.35 11.19
CA ILE A 254 -17.89 -9.04 10.03
C ILE A 254 -18.38 -10.49 9.94
N GLN A 255 -18.42 -11.22 11.06
CA GLN A 255 -18.97 -12.58 11.08
C GLN A 255 -20.45 -12.62 10.68
N ASP A 256 -21.25 -11.66 11.14
CA ASP A 256 -22.67 -11.57 10.76
C ASP A 256 -22.85 -11.28 9.26
N ILE A 257 -21.96 -10.48 8.65
CA ILE A 257 -21.97 -10.23 7.20
C ILE A 257 -21.57 -11.49 6.42
N VAL A 258 -20.50 -12.17 6.84
CA VAL A 258 -20.02 -13.40 6.17
C VAL A 258 -21.05 -14.53 6.29
N SER A 259 -21.69 -14.68 7.45
CA SER A 259 -22.78 -15.65 7.64
C SER A 259 -24.01 -15.35 6.78
N LYS A 260 -24.37 -14.08 6.61
CA LYS A 260 -25.46 -13.68 5.70
C LYS A 260 -25.10 -13.94 4.24
N TYR A 261 -23.85 -13.70 3.85
CA TYR A 261 -23.40 -13.93 2.48
C TYR A 261 -23.38 -15.43 2.12
N ASN A 262 -22.89 -16.27 3.05
CA ASN A 262 -22.86 -17.73 2.88
C ASN A 262 -24.25 -18.38 2.92
N ALA A 263 -25.27 -17.71 3.46
CA ALA A 263 -26.65 -18.18 3.43
C ALA A 263 -27.37 -17.87 2.10
N VAL A 264 -26.83 -16.96 1.29
CA VAL A 264 -27.44 -16.50 0.02
C VAL A 264 -26.89 -17.24 -1.20
N ILE A 265 -25.74 -17.91 -1.07
CA ILE A 265 -25.17 -18.75 -2.14
C ILE A 265 -25.61 -20.20 -1.91
N PRO A 266 -26.55 -20.75 -2.70
CA PRO A 266 -26.85 -22.18 -2.63
C PRO A 266 -25.61 -22.97 -3.06
N LYS A 267 -25.25 -23.98 -2.26
CA LYS A 267 -24.17 -24.93 -2.57
C LYS A 267 -24.47 -25.74 -3.82
#